data_AF-A0AAU9GD35-F1
#
_entry.id   AF-A0AAU9GD35-F1
#
_cell.length_a   1.000
_cell.length_b   1.000
_cell.length_c   1.000
_cell.angle_alpha   90.00
_cell.angle_beta   90.00
_cell.angle_gamma   90.00
#
_symmetry.space_group_name_H-M   'P 1'
#
loop_
_entity.id
_entity.type
_entity.pdbx_description
1 polymer ?
#
loop_
_entity_poly.entity_id
_entity_poly.type
_entity_poly.pdbx_seq_one_letter_code
_entity_poly.pdbx_strand_id
1 'polypeptide(L)'
;MSLSLSLPLPCGLCALLVILLVHLSASAPPTLVPQIRTNGFQLEPLENTYYLSIQHPDGTIRRESVKEIAPGLLQVEGVINQPFEELGTSLVVTYRAGPDGYVAKYTYGKGPPTPPPQLPQFLSPNALKSSVG
;
A
#
# COMPACT_ATOMS: atom_id res chain seq x y z
N MET A 1 18.15 -64.61 -10.46
CA MET A 1 18.45 -63.29 -9.85
C MET A 1 18.44 -62.32 -11.02
N SER A 2 17.53 -61.34 -11.16
CA SER A 2 16.89 -60.52 -10.16
C SER A 2 15.63 -59.83 -10.72
N LEU A 3 14.60 -59.81 -9.88
CA LEU A 3 13.44 -58.91 -9.75
C LEU A 3 13.01 -57.98 -10.91
N SER A 4 11.81 -58.26 -11.40
CA SER A 4 10.83 -57.30 -11.93
C SER A 4 10.54 -56.19 -10.91
N LEU A 5 10.49 -54.92 -11.35
CA LEU A 5 9.77 -53.88 -10.62
C LEU A 5 8.93 -53.04 -11.59
N SER A 6 7.73 -53.55 -11.85
CA SER A 6 6.60 -52.78 -12.36
C SER A 6 5.99 -51.95 -11.23
N LEU A 7 6.00 -50.62 -11.32
CA LEU A 7 5.09 -49.78 -10.54
C LEU A 7 4.63 -48.59 -11.42
N PRO A 8 3.36 -48.53 -11.87
CA PRO A 8 2.81 -47.33 -12.45
C PRO A 8 2.49 -46.35 -11.32
N LEU A 9 3.25 -45.26 -11.22
CA LEU A 9 2.90 -44.16 -10.32
C LEU A 9 1.53 -43.58 -10.73
N PRO A 10 0.61 -43.32 -9.79
CA PRO A 10 -0.72 -42.81 -10.12
C PRO A 10 -0.62 -41.37 -10.65
N CYS A 11 -0.76 -41.22 -11.97
CA CYS A 11 -0.65 -39.95 -12.73
C CYS A 11 -1.45 -38.77 -12.12
N GLY A 12 -2.55 -39.04 -11.43
CA GLY A 12 -3.40 -37.99 -10.85
C GLY A 12 -2.77 -37.25 -9.67
N LEU A 13 -2.04 -37.96 -8.79
CA LEU A 13 -1.44 -37.34 -7.60
C LEU A 13 -0.24 -36.46 -7.99
N CYS A 14 0.58 -36.94 -8.93
CA CYS A 14 1.70 -36.16 -9.48
C CYS A 14 1.22 -34.91 -10.23
N ALA A 15 0.14 -35.02 -11.01
CA ALA A 15 -0.44 -33.86 -11.69
C ALA A 15 -0.96 -32.80 -10.70
N LEU A 16 -1.65 -33.24 -9.63
CA LEU A 16 -2.13 -32.34 -8.56
C LEU A 16 -0.98 -31.65 -7.83
N LEU A 17 0.09 -32.38 -7.53
CA LEU A 17 1.28 -31.84 -6.87
C LEU A 17 1.99 -30.80 -7.74
N VAL A 18 2.09 -31.07 -9.04
CA VAL A 18 2.64 -30.11 -10.03
C VAL A 18 1.77 -28.87 -10.14
N ILE A 19 0.44 -29.01 -10.20
CA ILE A 19 -0.50 -27.87 -10.23
C ILE A 19 -0.36 -27.04 -8.94
N LEU A 20 -0.27 -27.68 -7.78
CA LEU A 20 -0.09 -27.01 -6.50
C LEU A 20 1.24 -26.25 -6.43
N LEU A 21 2.34 -26.87 -6.90
CA LEU A 21 3.67 -26.27 -6.97
C LEU A 21 3.71 -25.07 -7.93
N VAL A 22 3.06 -25.16 -9.09
CA VAL A 22 2.96 -24.05 -10.05
C VAL A 22 2.16 -22.89 -9.45
N HIS A 23 1.03 -23.16 -8.79
CA HIS A 23 0.27 -22.11 -8.10
C HIS A 23 1.02 -21.50 -6.91
N LEU A 24 1.79 -22.31 -6.17
CA LEU A 24 2.63 -21.82 -5.07
C LEU A 24 3.78 -20.94 -5.58
N SER A 25 4.36 -21.28 -6.74
CA SER A 25 5.42 -20.50 -7.40
C SER A 25 4.91 -19.20 -8.03
N ALA A 26 3.62 -19.15 -8.40
CA ALA A 26 2.95 -17.98 -8.96
C ALA A 26 2.40 -17.04 -7.89
N SER A 27 2.43 -17.43 -6.61
CA SER A 27 2.11 -16.54 -5.50
C SER A 27 3.17 -15.45 -5.43
N ALA A 28 2.79 -14.21 -5.76
CA ALA A 28 3.64 -13.06 -5.48
C ALA A 28 3.99 -13.06 -3.98
N PRO A 29 5.26 -12.81 -3.61
CA PRO A 29 5.61 -12.67 -2.20
C PRO A 29 4.75 -11.55 -1.58
N PRO A 30 4.26 -11.72 -0.35
CA PRO A 30 3.49 -10.68 0.31
C PRO A 30 4.33 -9.40 0.36
N THR A 31 3.79 -8.30 -0.17
CA THR A 31 4.46 -6.99 -0.08
C THR A 31 4.45 -6.57 1.39
N LEU A 32 5.60 -6.75 2.05
CA LEU A 32 5.73 -6.52 3.49
C LEU A 32 5.97 -5.03 3.73
N VAL A 33 4.89 -4.30 3.98
CA VAL A 33 4.96 -2.86 4.30
C VAL A 33 5.26 -2.70 5.79
N PRO A 34 6.37 -2.07 6.18
CA PRO A 34 6.69 -1.83 7.58
C PRO A 34 5.74 -0.79 8.18
N GLN A 35 5.46 -0.94 9.48
CA GLN A 35 4.76 0.09 10.25
C GLN A 35 5.75 1.13 10.78
N ILE A 36 5.60 2.38 10.35
CA ILE A 36 6.39 3.52 10.80
C ILE A 36 5.43 4.59 11.31
N ARG A 37 5.63 5.04 12.54
CA ARG A 37 4.99 6.25 13.09
C ARG A 37 6.02 7.06 13.86
N THR A 38 6.46 8.16 13.28
CA THR A 38 7.45 9.04 13.91
C THR A 38 7.33 10.45 13.36
N ASN A 39 7.27 11.47 14.23
CA ASN A 39 7.45 12.90 13.90
C ASN A 39 6.99 13.32 12.50
N GLY A 40 5.67 13.28 12.23
CA GLY A 40 5.08 13.70 10.95
C GLY A 40 5.11 12.64 9.83
N PHE A 41 5.82 11.54 10.01
CA PHE A 41 5.84 10.39 9.10
C PHE A 41 4.98 9.25 9.62
N GLN A 42 4.14 8.72 8.74
CA GLN A 42 3.31 7.56 8.98
C GLN A 42 3.30 6.68 7.73
N LEU A 43 3.67 5.41 7.87
CA LEU A 43 3.57 4.37 6.84
C LEU A 43 2.98 3.13 7.48
N GLU A 44 1.82 2.69 7.03
CA GLU A 44 1.15 1.53 7.62
C GLU A 44 0.35 0.72 6.60
N PRO A 45 0.35 -0.61 6.71
CA PRO A 45 -0.60 -1.45 6.00
C PRO A 45 -2.00 -1.31 6.64
N LEU A 46 -3.03 -1.30 5.80
CA LEU A 46 -4.43 -1.41 6.16
C LEU A 46 -5.12 -2.35 5.17
N GLU A 47 -5.49 -3.55 5.62
CA GLU A 47 -6.07 -4.59 4.77
C GLU A 47 -5.17 -4.89 3.56
N ASN A 48 -5.69 -4.75 2.32
CA ASN A 48 -4.98 -4.92 1.05
C ASN A 48 -4.45 -3.59 0.49
N THR A 49 -4.31 -2.57 1.35
CA THR A 49 -3.84 -1.23 1.00
C THR A 49 -2.70 -0.85 1.94
N TYR A 50 -1.85 0.09 1.55
CA TYR A 50 -1.02 0.80 2.51
C TYR A 50 -1.21 2.31 2.40
N TYR A 51 -0.98 2.98 3.52
CA TYR A 51 -1.15 4.40 3.68
C TYR A 51 0.18 5.06 4.03
N LEU A 52 0.51 6.13 3.30
CA LEU A 52 1.62 7.03 3.60
C LEU A 52 1.04 8.39 3.98
N SER A 53 1.54 8.97 5.06
CA SER A 53 1.36 10.38 5.40
C SER A 53 2.69 10.98 5.81
N ILE A 54 3.04 12.10 5.18
CA ILE A 54 4.21 12.90 5.49
C ILE A 54 3.72 14.31 5.80
N GLN A 55 4.05 14.80 6.98
CA GLN A 55 3.83 16.17 7.42
C GLN A 55 5.22 16.78 7.59
N HIS A 56 5.57 17.67 6.67
CA HIS A 56 6.85 18.36 6.67
C HIS A 56 6.77 19.63 7.56
N PRO A 57 7.88 20.06 8.18
CA PRO A 57 7.88 21.23 9.07
C PRO A 57 7.45 22.55 8.42
N ASP A 58 7.53 22.67 7.09
CA ASP A 58 7.05 23.83 6.32
C ASP A 58 5.52 23.84 6.12
N GLY A 59 4.80 22.91 6.75
CA GLY A 59 3.35 22.76 6.60
C GLY A 59 2.93 21.97 5.36
N THR A 60 3.88 21.49 4.53
CA THR A 60 3.56 20.61 3.41
C THR A 60 3.06 19.26 3.92
N ILE A 61 1.91 18.84 3.42
CA ILE A 61 1.30 17.55 3.75
C ILE A 61 1.20 16.72 2.47
N ARG A 62 1.80 15.54 2.46
CA ARG A 62 1.61 14.53 1.43
C ARG A 62 0.90 13.32 2.02
N ARG A 63 -0.18 12.87 1.39
CA ARG A 63 -0.85 11.61 1.74
C ARG A 63 -1.00 10.75 0.50
N GLU A 64 -0.80 9.45 0.66
CA GLU A 64 -1.00 8.46 -0.40
C GLU A 64 -1.68 7.22 0.15
N SER A 65 -2.51 6.60 -0.67
CA SER A 65 -2.98 5.23 -0.51
C SER A 65 -2.56 4.42 -1.72
N VAL A 66 -2.14 3.18 -1.49
CA VAL A 66 -1.80 2.24 -2.55
C VAL A 66 -2.52 0.95 -2.34
N LYS A 67 -3.32 0.57 -3.32
CA LYS A 67 -4.19 -0.60 -3.30
C LYS A 67 -3.83 -1.54 -4.42
N GLU A 68 -3.84 -2.83 -4.13
CA GLU A 68 -3.84 -3.86 -5.17
C GLU A 68 -5.26 -4.00 -5.75
N ILE A 69 -5.41 -3.71 -7.05
CA ILE A 69 -6.71 -3.75 -7.76
C ILE A 69 -6.92 -5.04 -8.55
N ALA A 70 -5.83 -5.76 -8.84
CA ALA A 70 -5.79 -7.11 -9.38
C ALA A 70 -4.43 -7.73 -9.02
N PRO A 71 -4.24 -9.05 -9.14
CA PRO A 71 -2.97 -9.70 -8.80
C PRO A 71 -1.76 -9.03 -9.47
N GLY A 72 -0.88 -8.42 -8.67
CA GLY A 72 0.30 -7.69 -9.12
C GLY A 72 0.04 -6.32 -9.76
N LEU A 73 -1.22 -5.86 -9.81
CA LEU A 73 -1.61 -4.54 -10.33
C LEU A 73 -1.93 -3.59 -9.18
N LEU A 74 -1.09 -2.58 -9.01
CA LEU A 74 -1.23 -1.55 -7.98
C LEU A 74 -1.85 -0.28 -8.56
N GLN A 75 -2.69 0.36 -7.75
CA GLN A 75 -3.19 1.70 -7.97
C GLN A 75 -2.79 2.59 -6.79
N VAL A 76 -2.19 3.74 -7.10
CA VAL A 76 -1.79 4.78 -6.15
C VAL A 76 -2.75 5.95 -6.30
N GLU A 77 -3.23 6.48 -5.19
CA GLU A 77 -3.93 7.76 -5.12
C GLU A 77 -3.26 8.64 -4.08
N GLY A 78 -3.04 9.91 -4.41
CA GLY A 78 -2.34 10.80 -3.50
C GLY A 78 -2.76 12.25 -3.62
N VAL A 79 -2.49 12.98 -2.53
CA VAL A 79 -2.71 14.41 -2.42
C VAL A 79 -1.48 15.06 -1.79
N ILE A 80 -1.02 16.16 -2.38
CA ILE A 80 0.01 17.06 -1.82
C ILE A 80 -0.63 18.41 -1.59
N ASN A 81 -0.49 18.93 -0.37
CA ASN A 81 -0.88 20.26 0.02
C ASN A 81 0.37 21.02 0.45
N GLN A 82 0.75 22.04 -0.30
CA GLN A 82 1.93 22.84 -0.03
C GLN A 82 1.51 24.29 0.18
N PRO A 83 1.64 24.84 1.41
CA PRO A 83 1.44 26.25 1.64
C PRO A 83 2.64 27.08 1.16
N PHE A 84 2.38 28.29 0.68
CA PHE A 84 3.38 29.33 0.43
C PHE A 84 3.00 30.55 1.28
N GLU A 85 3.44 30.56 2.53
CA GLU A 85 3.02 31.54 3.53
C GLU A 85 3.31 32.99 3.12
N GLU A 86 4.49 33.24 2.54
CA GLU A 86 4.92 34.57 2.07
C GLU A 86 3.95 35.17 1.05
N LEU A 87 3.28 34.33 0.27
CA LEU A 87 2.35 34.74 -0.79
C LEU A 87 0.89 34.62 -0.36
N GLY A 88 0.61 34.02 0.80
CA GLY A 88 -0.74 33.67 1.24
C GLY A 88 -1.46 32.73 0.26
N THR A 89 -0.70 31.88 -0.44
CA THR A 89 -1.22 30.94 -1.45
C THR A 89 -0.95 29.50 -1.06
N SER A 90 -1.65 28.57 -1.70
CA SER A 90 -1.37 27.15 -1.56
C SER A 90 -1.41 26.45 -2.92
N LEU A 91 -0.60 25.39 -3.05
CA LEU A 91 -0.67 24.42 -4.13
C LEU A 91 -1.30 23.14 -3.58
N VAL A 92 -2.35 22.67 -4.23
CA VAL A 92 -2.94 21.36 -3.98
C VAL A 92 -2.77 20.53 -5.24
N VAL A 93 -2.15 19.36 -5.13
CA VAL A 93 -1.99 18.39 -6.22
C VAL A 93 -2.71 17.12 -5.84
N THR A 94 -3.60 16.63 -6.69
CA THR A 94 -4.24 15.32 -6.57
C THR A 94 -3.80 14.45 -7.74
N TYR A 95 -3.30 13.25 -7.47
CA TYR A 95 -2.82 12.36 -8.51
C TYR A 95 -3.29 10.93 -8.31
N ARG A 96 -3.34 10.21 -9.44
CA ARG A 96 -3.60 8.78 -9.52
C ARG A 96 -2.56 8.15 -10.45
N ALA A 97 -2.00 7.02 -10.03
CA ALA A 97 -1.15 6.20 -10.87
C ALA A 97 -1.67 4.76 -10.87
N GLY A 98 -1.68 4.11 -12.03
CA GLY A 98 -2.12 2.72 -12.14
C GLY A 98 -1.96 2.20 -13.57
N PRO A 99 -2.69 1.14 -13.95
CA PRO A 99 -2.64 0.59 -15.31
C PRO A 99 -2.98 1.60 -16.41
N ASP A 100 -3.85 2.58 -16.10
CA ASP A 100 -4.26 3.64 -17.02
C ASP A 100 -3.21 4.77 -17.14
N GLY A 101 -2.05 4.62 -16.50
CA GLY A 101 -0.98 5.61 -16.48
C GLY A 101 -1.06 6.55 -15.28
N TYR A 102 -0.40 7.71 -15.42
CA TYR A 102 -0.31 8.74 -14.39
C TYR A 102 -1.16 9.95 -14.77
N VAL A 103 -2.04 10.38 -13.87
CA VAL A 103 -2.84 11.60 -14.02
C VAL A 103 -2.70 12.43 -12.76
N ALA A 104 -2.42 13.72 -12.94
CA ALA A 104 -2.40 14.70 -11.86
C ALA A 104 -3.26 15.91 -12.20
N LYS A 105 -3.93 16.45 -11.20
CA LYS A 105 -4.65 17.72 -11.24
C LYS A 105 -4.06 18.61 -10.15
N TYR A 106 -4.01 19.91 -10.41
CA TYR A 106 -3.54 20.86 -9.43
C TYR A 106 -4.42 22.09 -9.37
N THR A 107 -4.45 22.72 -8.20
CA THR A 107 -5.00 24.05 -7.99
C THR A 107 -3.98 24.90 -7.26
N TYR A 108 -3.78 26.12 -7.72
CA TYR A 108 -2.91 27.10 -7.10
C TYR A 108 -3.69 28.41 -6.90
N GLY A 109 -3.66 28.97 -5.70
CA GLY A 109 -4.37 30.23 -5.44
C GLY A 109 -4.38 30.63 -3.98
N LYS A 110 -5.05 31.75 -3.70
CA LYS A 110 -5.28 32.25 -2.34
C LYS A 110 -6.33 31.39 -1.64
N GLY A 111 -6.09 31.10 -0.37
CA GLY A 111 -7.00 30.30 0.46
C GLY A 111 -6.28 29.11 1.12
N PRO A 112 -6.86 28.57 2.20
CA PRO A 112 -6.27 27.46 2.92
C PRO A 112 -6.22 26.21 2.00
N PRO A 113 -5.15 25.40 2.06
CA PRO A 113 -5.08 24.15 1.32
C PRO A 113 -6.28 23.26 1.69
N THR A 114 -6.94 22.68 0.69
CA THR A 114 -8.06 21.76 0.92
C THR A 114 -7.57 20.58 1.77
N PRO A 115 -8.12 20.31 2.96
CA PRO A 115 -7.62 19.23 3.79
C PRO A 115 -7.61 17.91 3.00
N PRO A 116 -6.50 17.14 3.01
CA PRO A 116 -6.54 15.84 2.36
C PRO A 116 -7.55 14.96 3.10
N PRO A 117 -8.08 13.91 2.45
CA PRO A 117 -8.96 12.93 3.10
C PRO A 117 -8.39 12.49 4.46
N GLN A 118 -9.25 12.40 5.47
CA GLN A 118 -8.82 12.03 6.82
C GLN A 118 -8.15 10.66 6.79
N LEU A 119 -7.02 10.55 7.51
CA LEU A 119 -6.38 9.27 7.70
C LEU A 119 -7.33 8.35 8.48
N PRO A 120 -7.40 7.05 8.14
CA PRO A 120 -8.04 6.07 8.99
C PRO A 120 -7.50 6.19 10.42
N GLN A 121 -8.37 6.04 11.42
CA GLN A 121 -7.94 6.05 12.80
C GLN A 121 -7.20 4.76 13.10
N PHE A 122 -5.87 4.83 13.15
CA PHE A 122 -5.07 3.69 13.54
C PHE A 122 -4.71 3.75 15.02
N LEU A 123 -4.94 2.67 15.75
CA LEU A 123 -4.56 2.55 17.16
C LEU A 123 -3.04 2.63 17.31
N SER A 124 -2.56 3.37 18.31
CA SER A 124 -1.13 3.39 18.62
C SER A 124 -0.75 2.09 19.36
N PRO A 125 0.50 1.61 19.22
CA PRO A 125 0.98 0.44 19.98
C PRO A 125 0.82 0.61 21.51
N ASN A 126 0.84 1.85 22.01
CA ASN A 126 0.64 2.14 23.44
C ASN A 126 -0.81 1.97 23.88
N ALA A 127 -1.79 2.23 22.99
CA ALA A 127 -3.21 1.99 23.28
C ALA A 127 -3.53 0.48 23.41
N LEU A 128 -2.78 -0.37 22.71
CA LEU A 128 -2.93 -1.84 22.79
C LEU A 128 -2.36 -2.43 24.09
N LYS A 129 -1.47 -1.71 24.79
CA LYS A 129 -0.84 -2.17 26.04
C LYS A 129 -1.68 -1.92 27.29
N SER A 130 -2.69 -1.05 27.24
CA SER A 130 -3.49 -0.67 28.41
C SER A 130 -4.66 -1.62 28.73
N SER A 131 -4.81 -2.72 27.99
CA SER A 131 -5.92 -3.68 28.15
C SER A 131 -5.57 -4.94 28.95
N VAL A 132 -4.35 -5.04 29.50
CA VAL A 132 -4.00 -6.10 30.45
C VAL A 132 -3.98 -5.47 31.84
N GLY A 133 -5.14 -5.49 32.49
CA GLY A 133 -5.34 -5.19 33.90
C GLY A 133 -5.97 -6.38 34.59
#